data_AF-A0AAV0XNF4-F1
#
_entry.id   AF-A0AAV0XNF4-F1
#
_cell.length_a   1.000
_cell.length_b   1.000
_cell.length_c   1.000
_cell.angle_alpha   90.00
_cell.angle_beta   90.00
_cell.angle_gamma   90.00
#
_symmetry.space_group_name_H-M   'P 1'
#
loop_
_entity.id
_entity.type
_entity.pdbx_description
1 polymer ?
#
loop_
_entity_poly.entity_id
_entity_poly.type
_entity_poly.pdbx_seq_one_letter_code
_entity_poly.pdbx_strand_id
1 'polypeptide(L)'
;MVDGTIVGILFCNIKYIENIKNVRISGCDGTFKTVPKTIDEECYQLFTFHIKYKNISFPMVYALLTGKIEVIYKELFQYVRHVLPLQYDKMTIITDYEISHINNIALVFPESTHQG
;
A
#
# COMPACT_ATOMS: atom_id res chain seq x y z
N MET A 1 0.68 -13.49 2.23
CA MET A 1 1.48 -14.43 3.05
C MET A 1 2.75 -14.70 2.27
N VAL A 2 3.89 -14.92 2.92
CA VAL A 2 5.14 -15.27 2.24
C VAL A 2 5.55 -16.65 2.71
N ASP A 3 5.66 -17.61 1.79
CA ASP A 3 6.06 -19.00 2.09
C ASP A 3 5.29 -19.63 3.25
N GLY A 4 3.97 -19.40 3.29
CA GLY A 4 3.08 -19.90 4.35
C GLY A 4 3.10 -19.10 5.66
N THR A 5 3.94 -18.07 5.76
CA THR A 5 4.00 -17.18 6.93
C THR A 5 3.12 -15.94 6.74
N ILE A 6 2.39 -15.57 7.78
CA ILE A 6 1.66 -14.31 7.80
C ILE A 6 2.67 -13.17 8.01
N VAL A 7 2.79 -12.30 7.01
CA VAL A 7 3.71 -11.15 7.05
C VAL A 7 2.99 -9.80 7.18
N GLY A 8 1.67 -9.85 7.29
CA GLY A 8 0.87 -8.67 7.55
C GLY A 8 -0.62 -8.91 7.52
N ILE A 9 -1.36 -7.93 8.05
CA ILE A 9 -2.82 -7.89 8.14
C ILE A 9 -3.28 -6.60 7.47
N LEU A 10 -4.20 -6.70 6.51
CA LEU A 10 -4.77 -5.56 5.80
C LEU A 10 -6.20 -5.25 6.23
N PHE A 11 -6.48 -3.97 6.36
CA PHE A 11 -7.81 -3.40 6.59
C PHE A 11 -8.15 -2.50 5.41
N CYS A 12 -9.27 -2.79 4.75
CA CYS A 12 -9.82 -1.95 3.69
C CYS A 12 -11.35 -2.03 3.68
N ASN A 13 -12.00 -0.95 3.27
CA ASN A 13 -13.47 -0.92 3.14
C ASN A 13 -13.87 -1.11 1.68
N ILE A 14 -14.11 -2.36 1.29
CA ILE A 14 -14.40 -2.77 -0.09
C ILE A 14 -15.64 -2.06 -0.64
N LYS A 15 -16.65 -1.77 0.19
CA LYS A 15 -17.88 -1.09 -0.25
C LYS A 15 -17.64 0.36 -0.71
N TYR A 16 -16.70 1.07 -0.08
CA TYR A 16 -16.36 2.43 -0.51
C TYR A 16 -15.49 2.45 -1.77
N ILE A 17 -14.70 1.39 -1.97
CA ILE A 17 -13.77 1.25 -3.09
C ILE A 17 -14.50 1.17 -4.44
N GLU A 18 -15.63 0.49 -4.53
CA GLU A 18 -16.38 0.28 -5.78
C GLU A 18 -16.87 1.58 -6.45
N ASN A 19 -17.10 2.63 -5.65
CA ASN A 19 -17.63 3.90 -6.13
C ASN A 19 -16.55 4.91 -6.51
N ILE A 20 -15.28 4.59 -6.27
CA ILE A 20 -14.16 5.49 -6.52
C ILE A 20 -13.61 5.24 -7.90
N LYS A 21 -13.79 6.23 -8.79
CA LYS A 21 -13.31 6.21 -10.18
C LYS A 21 -12.52 7.48 -10.46
N ASN A 22 -11.72 7.45 -11.53
CA ASN A 22 -10.94 8.60 -12.02
C ASN A 22 -9.94 9.17 -11.01
N VAL A 23 -9.42 8.32 -10.11
CA VAL A 23 -8.27 8.67 -9.26
C VAL A 23 -7.02 8.72 -10.13
N ARG A 24 -6.24 9.79 -9.98
CA ARG A 24 -4.99 9.99 -10.74
C ARG A 24 -3.74 10.02 -9.88
N ILE A 25 -3.90 10.16 -8.56
CA ILE A 25 -2.78 10.28 -7.63
C ILE A 25 -3.06 9.36 -6.45
N SER A 26 -2.06 8.56 -6.12
CA SER A 26 -1.99 7.79 -4.88
C SER A 26 -0.71 8.13 -4.13
N GLY A 27 -0.74 7.94 -2.82
CA GLY A 27 0.41 8.16 -1.94
C GLY A 27 0.55 7.00 -0.98
N CYS A 28 1.78 6.59 -0.72
CA CYS A 28 2.11 5.57 0.27
C CYS A 28 2.80 6.23 1.47
N ASP A 29 2.45 5.81 2.68
CA ASP A 29 3.15 6.25 3.90
C ASP A 29 3.29 5.08 4.86
N GLY A 30 4.46 4.97 5.49
CA GLY A 30 4.78 3.93 6.44
C GLY A 30 5.24 4.51 7.77
N THR A 31 4.51 4.27 8.85
CA THR A 31 4.86 4.74 10.19
C THR A 31 5.20 3.60 11.15
N PHE A 32 6.22 3.81 11.96
CA PHE A 32 6.72 2.86 12.96
C PHE A 32 6.29 3.21 14.38
N LYS A 33 5.76 4.43 14.60
CA LYS A 33 5.41 4.93 15.95
C LYS A 33 4.05 4.42 16.42
N THR A 34 3.18 4.07 15.49
CA THR A 34 1.77 3.74 15.74
C THR A 34 1.50 2.26 15.42
N VAL A 35 2.27 1.37 16.05
CA VAL A 35 2.11 -0.09 15.91
C VAL A 35 1.74 -0.72 17.26
N PRO A 36 0.85 -1.73 17.30
CA PRO A 36 0.54 -2.45 18.53
C PRO A 36 1.79 -3.21 19.01
N LYS A 37 2.47 -2.69 20.03
CA LYS A 37 3.65 -3.34 20.62
C LYS A 37 3.32 -4.60 21.43
N THR A 38 2.04 -4.88 21.63
CA THR A 38 1.52 -5.98 22.46
C THR A 38 1.32 -7.29 21.71
N ILE A 39 1.52 -7.30 20.38
CA ILE A 39 1.52 -8.54 19.58
C ILE A 39 3.00 -8.91 19.37
N ASP A 40 3.61 -9.48 20.41
CA ASP A 40 4.87 -10.25 20.42
C ASP A 40 5.99 -9.83 19.45
N GLU A 41 6.33 -8.53 19.38
CA GLU A 41 7.37 -7.99 18.46
C GLU A 41 7.11 -8.27 16.96
N GLU A 42 5.96 -8.83 16.60
CA GLU A 42 5.65 -9.25 15.24
C GLU A 42 5.21 -8.09 14.36
N CYS A 43 4.71 -6.99 14.92
CA CYS A 43 4.23 -5.85 14.14
C CYS A 43 5.27 -4.73 14.06
N TYR A 44 5.91 -4.61 12.91
CA TYR A 44 7.01 -3.68 12.67
C TYR A 44 6.55 -2.32 12.14
N GLN A 45 5.58 -2.29 11.23
CA GLN A 45 5.18 -1.07 10.53
C GLN A 45 3.67 -1.02 10.30
N LEU A 46 3.08 0.17 10.46
CA LEU A 46 1.78 0.48 9.90
C LEU A 46 2.01 1.18 8.55
N PHE A 47 1.62 0.51 7.47
CA PHE A 47 1.64 1.06 6.13
C PHE A 47 0.25 1.52 5.71
N THR A 48 0.19 2.57 4.92
CA THR A 48 -1.05 3.15 4.40
C THR A 48 -0.95 3.43 2.91
N PHE A 49 -1.98 3.03 2.17
CA PHE A 49 -2.15 3.41 0.77
C PHE A 49 -3.30 4.41 0.66
N HIS A 50 -2.97 5.61 0.20
CA HIS A 50 -3.89 6.73 0.07
C HIS A 50 -4.21 6.99 -1.40
N ILE A 51 -5.41 7.51 -1.64
CA ILE A 51 -5.76 8.15 -2.91
C ILE A 51 -5.98 9.64 -2.68
N LYS A 52 -5.76 10.44 -3.72
CA LYS A 52 -6.24 11.81 -3.77
C LYS A 52 -7.46 11.88 -4.67
N TYR A 53 -8.62 12.14 -4.07
CA TYR A 53 -9.89 12.25 -4.78
C TYR A 53 -10.55 13.59 -4.46
N LYS A 54 -10.93 14.36 -5.48
CA LYS A 54 -11.50 15.71 -5.33
C LYS A 54 -10.66 16.63 -4.42
N ASN A 55 -9.34 16.56 -4.59
CA ASN A 55 -8.34 17.31 -3.81
C ASN A 55 -8.29 16.99 -2.30
N ILE A 56 -8.88 15.89 -1.87
CA ILE A 56 -8.82 15.39 -0.50
C ILE A 56 -8.11 14.03 -0.53
N SER A 57 -7.20 13.81 0.43
CA SER A 57 -6.52 12.54 0.59
C SER A 57 -7.32 11.62 1.49
N PHE A 58 -7.55 10.38 1.02
CA PHE A 58 -8.26 9.35 1.78
C PHE A 58 -7.40 8.09 1.87
N PRO A 59 -7.22 7.53 3.07
CA PRO A 59 -6.60 6.22 3.23
C PRO A 59 -7.59 5.14 2.77
N MET A 60 -7.14 4.30 1.83
CA MET A 60 -7.94 3.21 1.28
C MET A 60 -7.58 1.87 1.90
N VAL A 61 -6.30 1.71 2.24
CA VAL A 61 -5.76 0.49 2.83
C VAL A 61 -4.86 0.87 3.99
N TYR A 62 -5.05 0.16 5.10
CA TYR A 62 -4.13 0.13 6.22
C TYR A 62 -3.55 -1.27 6.32
N ALA A 63 -2.25 -1.40 6.51
CA ALA A 63 -1.58 -2.69 6.65
C ALA A 63 -0.66 -2.68 7.87
N LEU A 64 -0.88 -3.61 8.79
CA LEU A 64 0.09 -3.93 9.82
C LEU A 64 1.05 -4.96 9.24
N LEU A 65 2.33 -4.62 9.09
CA LEU A 65 3.36 -5.44 8.46
C LEU A 65 4.37 -5.92 9.49
N THR A 66 4.89 -7.13 9.28
CA THR A 66 5.89 -7.72 10.17
C THR A 66 7.33 -7.27 9.86
N GLY A 67 7.53 -6.55 8.76
CA GLY A 67 8.83 -6.01 8.38
C GLY A 67 8.75 -5.08 7.19
N LYS A 68 9.91 -4.56 6.77
CA LYS A 68 10.06 -3.65 5.62
C LYS A 68 10.92 -4.21 4.49
N ILE A 69 10.96 -5.53 4.36
CA ILE A 69 11.73 -6.20 3.30
C ILE A 69 10.91 -6.28 2.01
N GLU A 70 11.62 -6.39 0.89
CA GLU A 70 11.06 -6.30 -0.47
C GLU A 70 9.90 -7.28 -0.70
N VAL A 71 10.03 -8.54 -0.25
CA VAL A 71 9.00 -9.57 -0.43
C VAL A 71 7.69 -9.24 0.30
N ILE A 72 7.76 -8.57 1.45
CA ILE A 72 6.57 -8.13 2.20
C ILE A 72 5.85 -7.02 1.44
N TYR A 73 6.61 -6.05 0.91
CA TYR A 73 6.03 -4.98 0.11
C TYR A 73 5.45 -5.48 -1.21
N LYS A 74 6.09 -6.45 -1.86
CA LYS A 74 5.56 -7.09 -3.06
C LYS A 74 4.16 -7.67 -2.81
N GLU A 75 4.02 -8.50 -1.76
CA GLU A 75 2.74 -9.11 -1.38
C GLU A 75 1.69 -8.05 -1.03
N LEU A 76 2.09 -7.02 -0.27
CA LEU A 76 1.23 -5.89 0.07
C LEU A 76 0.69 -5.21 -1.19
N PHE A 77 1.56 -4.81 -2.10
CA PHE A 77 1.15 -4.08 -3.31
C PHE A 77 0.33 -4.95 -4.26
N GLN A 78 0.65 -6.25 -4.36
CA GLN A 78 -0.18 -7.19 -5.12
C GLN A 78 -1.59 -7.27 -4.55
N TYR A 79 -1.72 -7.31 -3.23
CA TYR A 79 -3.04 -7.28 -2.59
C TYR A 79 -3.76 -5.95 -2.83
N VAL A 80 -3.06 -4.81 -2.65
CA VAL A 80 -3.62 -3.48 -2.94
C VAL A 80 -4.16 -3.41 -4.37
N ARG A 81 -3.39 -3.91 -5.34
CA ARG A 81 -3.79 -4.00 -6.75
C ARG A 81 -5.04 -4.85 -6.94
N HIS A 82 -5.12 -5.96 -6.22
CA HIS A 82 -6.25 -6.89 -6.32
C HIS A 82 -7.54 -6.28 -5.76
N VAL A 83 -7.47 -5.60 -4.61
CA VAL A 83 -8.67 -5.10 -3.92
C VAL A 83 -9.12 -3.71 -4.38
N LEU A 84 -8.23 -2.92 -4.98
CA LEU A 84 -8.56 -1.58 -5.48
C LEU A 84 -8.69 -1.61 -7.02
N PRO A 85 -9.90 -1.53 -7.60
CA PRO A 85 -10.12 -1.50 -9.03
C PRO A 85 -9.86 -0.11 -9.61
N LEU A 86 -8.63 0.39 -9.46
CA LEU A 86 -8.21 1.71 -9.96
C LEU A 86 -7.69 1.63 -11.40
N GLN A 87 -7.68 2.77 -12.09
CA GLN A 87 -7.06 2.90 -13.42
C GLN A 87 -5.56 3.19 -13.27
N TYR A 88 -4.80 2.16 -12.93
CA TYR A 88 -3.36 2.24 -12.67
C TYR A 88 -2.56 2.84 -13.83
N ASP A 89 -3.00 2.62 -15.08
CA ASP A 89 -2.40 3.18 -16.30
C ASP A 89 -2.48 4.72 -16.39
N LYS A 90 -3.35 5.33 -15.60
CA LYS A 90 -3.54 6.79 -15.53
C LYS A 90 -3.18 7.38 -14.17
N MET A 91 -2.54 6.57 -13.33
CA MET A 91 -2.24 6.94 -11.96
C MET A 91 -0.76 7.25 -11.76
N THR A 92 -0.49 8.30 -11.00
CA THR A 92 0.81 8.55 -10.39
C THR A 92 0.80 7.97 -8.98
N ILE A 93 1.76 7.10 -8.67
CA ILE A 93 1.98 6.56 -7.34
C ILE A 93 3.17 7.27 -6.72
N ILE A 94 2.91 7.96 -5.61
CA ILE A 94 3.92 8.67 -4.85
C ILE A 94 4.35 7.78 -3.69
N THR A 95 5.65 7.52 -3.56
CA THR A 95 6.24 6.81 -2.41
C THR A 95 7.38 7.62 -1.81
N ASP A 96 7.83 7.22 -0.64
CA ASP A 96 9.13 7.67 -0.14
C ASP A 96 10.26 7.09 -1.00
N TYR A 97 11.43 7.75 -0.98
CA TYR A 97 12.65 7.38 -1.73
C TYR A 97 13.33 6.08 -1.24
N GLU A 98 12.63 5.23 -0.49
CA GLU A 98 13.16 3.91 -0.16
C GLU A 98 13.17 3.03 -1.41
N ILE A 99 14.35 2.59 -1.85
CA ILE A 99 14.57 1.74 -3.05
C ILE A 99 13.63 0.53 -3.08
N SER A 100 13.34 -0.05 -1.92
CA SER A 100 12.43 -1.19 -1.82
C SER A 100 10.99 -0.86 -2.26
N HIS A 101 10.50 0.36 -2.03
CA HIS A 101 9.21 0.81 -2.52
C HIS A 101 9.26 1.07 -4.02
N ILE A 102 10.30 1.77 -4.50
CA ILE A 102 10.49 2.09 -5.92
C ILE A 102 10.46 0.83 -6.78
N ASN A 103 11.27 -0.17 -6.43
CA ASN A 103 11.38 -1.43 -7.17
C ASN A 103 10.05 -2.19 -7.18
N ASN A 104 9.36 -2.26 -6.05
CA ASN A 104 8.09 -2.98 -5.96
C ASN A 104 6.94 -2.26 -6.68
N ILE A 105 6.90 -0.93 -6.65
CA ILE A 105 5.90 -0.19 -7.42
C ILE A 105 6.12 -0.41 -8.91
N ALA A 106 7.36 -0.32 -9.41
CA ALA A 106 7.66 -0.59 -10.80
C ALA A 106 7.32 -2.04 -11.22
N LEU A 107 7.50 -3.01 -10.31
CA LEU A 107 7.17 -4.42 -10.55
C LEU A 107 5.66 -4.69 -10.56
N VAL A 108 4.90 -4.11 -9.63
CA VAL A 108 3.48 -4.42 -9.41
C VAL A 108 2.55 -3.48 -10.20
N PHE A 109 2.97 -2.25 -10.45
CA PHE A 109 2.24 -1.22 -11.21
C PHE A 109 3.10 -0.67 -12.36
N PRO A 110 3.59 -1.52 -13.28
CA PRO A 110 4.47 -1.11 -14.37
C PRO A 110 3.85 -0.06 -15.31
N GLU A 111 2.51 0.03 -15.34
CA GLU A 111 1.77 1.00 -16.14
C GLU A 111 1.59 2.36 -15.47
N SER A 112 1.83 2.46 -14.16
CA SER A 112 1.70 3.71 -13.42
C SER A 112 2.93 4.60 -13.58
N THR A 113 2.74 5.90 -13.47
CA THR A 113 3.87 6.82 -13.26
C THR A 113 4.31 6.71 -11.80
N HIS A 114 5.60 6.54 -11.54
CA HIS A 114 6.15 6.55 -10.19
C HIS A 114 6.81 7.91 -9.90
N GLN A 115 6.60 8.42 -8.68
CA GLN A 115 7.27 9.61 -8.15
C GLN A 115 7.77 9.32 -6.75
N GLY A 116 9.07 9.46 -6.54
CA GLY A 116 9.75 9.19 -5.27
C GLY A 116 11.10 8.63 -5.56
#